data_AF-A0A068UQA8-F1
#
_entry.id   AF-A0A068UQA8-F1
#
_cell.length_a   1.000
_cell.length_b   1.000
_cell.length_c   1.000
_cell.angle_alpha   90.00
_cell.angle_beta   90.00
_cell.angle_gamma   90.00
#
_symmetry.space_group_name_H-M   'P 1'
#
loop_
_entity.id
_entity.type
_entity.pdbx_description
1 polymer ?
#
loop_
_entity_poly.entity_id
_entity_poly.type
_entity_poly.pdbx_seq_one_letter_code
_entity_poly.pdbx_strand_id
1 'polypeptide(L)'
;MLLAPSELKEVFSCLDTSDTDYKEAPSLEDWKQVETLCTYLKPLFETANLLTAPTVLTTNTFFHEAWKIQLELGRAVGSEDPFISSLTKSMQEKFDKYWKICCFILAIAVVMDPRFKMKLVEFSFSKIYNEEATTYVKISLPCTFRPT
;
A
#
# COMPACT_ATOMS: atom_id res chain seq x y z
N MET A 1 -1.55 8.88 12.00
CA MET A 1 -1.95 9.74 13.14
C MET A 1 -3.45 9.60 13.48
N LEU A 2 -4.03 8.40 13.30
CA LEU A 2 -5.40 8.04 13.74
C LEU A 2 -5.37 6.97 14.85
N LEU A 3 -4.26 6.25 14.99
CA LEU A 3 -4.06 5.23 16.01
C LEU A 3 -4.05 5.83 17.43
N ALA A 4 -3.35 6.95 17.62
CA ALA A 4 -3.27 7.63 18.92
C ALA A 4 -4.66 8.06 19.48
N PRO A 5 -5.54 8.73 18.72
CA PRO A 5 -6.87 9.02 19.22
C PRO A 5 -7.73 7.77 19.43
N SER A 6 -7.56 6.70 18.63
CA SER A 6 -8.28 5.43 18.86
C SER A 6 -7.91 4.73 20.17
N GLU A 7 -6.67 4.88 20.64
CA GLU A 7 -6.24 4.37 21.95
C GLU A 7 -6.83 5.16 23.12
N LEU A 8 -7.32 6.38 22.87
CA LEU A 8 -7.91 7.27 23.88
C LEU A 8 -9.44 7.28 23.85
N LYS A 9 -10.08 6.32 23.17
CA LYS A 9 -11.55 6.20 23.04
C LYS A 9 -12.30 6.27 24.39
N GLU A 10 -11.75 5.68 25.44
CA GLU A 10 -12.31 5.74 26.79
C GLU A 10 -12.23 7.15 27.39
N VAL A 11 -11.16 7.89 27.09
CA VAL A 11 -11.00 9.28 27.54
C VAL A 11 -12.03 10.18 26.87
N PHE A 12 -12.27 10.02 25.56
CA PHE A 12 -13.31 10.75 24.84
C PHE A 12 -14.72 10.43 25.36
N SER A 13 -15.00 9.16 25.68
CA SER A 13 -16.27 8.75 26.29
C SER A 13 -16.47 9.37 27.68
N CYS A 14 -15.40 9.44 28.49
CA CYS A 14 -15.44 10.05 29.81
C CYS A 14 -15.71 11.55 29.74
N LEU A 15 -15.07 12.25 28.79
CA LEU A 15 -15.27 13.68 28.55
C LEU A 15 -16.72 14.00 28.14
N ASP A 16 -17.33 13.19 27.27
CA ASP A 16 -18.74 13.31 26.87
C ASP A 16 -19.71 13.20 28.05
N THR A 17 -19.40 12.34 29.02
CA THR A 17 -20.23 12.20 30.22
C THR A 17 -19.97 13.25 31.30
N SER A 18 -18.78 13.85 31.33
CA SER A 18 -18.32 14.71 32.44
C SER A 18 -18.42 16.20 32.14
N ASP A 19 -18.28 16.59 30.87
CA ASP A 19 -18.26 17.98 30.43
C ASP A 19 -19.49 18.26 29.55
N THR A 20 -20.46 19.00 30.10
CA THR A 20 -21.69 19.39 29.39
C THR A 20 -21.46 20.31 28.18
N ASP A 21 -20.28 20.92 28.07
CA ASP A 21 -19.91 21.75 26.92
C ASP A 21 -19.20 20.93 25.82
N TYR A 22 -18.80 19.69 26.09
CA TYR A 22 -18.20 18.79 25.10
C TYR A 22 -19.30 18.17 24.22
N LYS A 23 -19.47 18.68 22.99
CA LYS A 23 -20.54 18.26 22.06
C LYS A 23 -20.05 17.49 20.82
N GLU A 24 -18.75 17.28 20.70
CA GLU A 24 -18.11 16.72 19.50
C GLU A 24 -17.54 15.31 19.72
N ALA A 25 -18.08 14.57 20.68
CA ALA A 25 -17.65 13.20 20.93
C ALA A 25 -17.88 12.31 19.68
N PRO A 26 -16.86 11.59 19.18
CA PRO A 26 -17.07 10.65 18.09
C PRO A 26 -18.00 9.52 18.54
N SER A 27 -18.94 9.14 17.67
CA SER A 27 -19.88 8.07 17.97
C SER A 27 -19.19 6.71 17.98
N LEU A 28 -19.87 5.69 18.54
CA LEU A 28 -19.37 4.31 18.49
C LEU A 28 -19.12 3.83 17.04
N GLU A 29 -19.93 4.30 16.09
CA GLU A 29 -19.80 3.95 14.67
C GLU A 29 -18.57 4.63 14.05
N ASP A 30 -18.31 5.90 14.39
CA ASP A 30 -17.09 6.61 13.96
C ASP A 30 -15.84 5.90 14.45
N TRP A 31 -15.84 5.42 15.70
CA TRP A 31 -14.72 4.64 16.23
C TRP A 31 -14.51 3.32 15.49
N LYS A 32 -15.58 2.61 15.13
CA LYS A 32 -15.46 1.39 14.31
C LYS A 32 -14.88 1.69 12.92
N GLN A 33 -15.28 2.80 12.30
CA GLN A 33 -14.70 3.24 11.03
C GLN A 33 -13.21 3.57 11.18
N VAL A 34 -12.82 4.27 12.25
CA VAL A 34 -11.41 4.59 12.53
C VAL A 34 -10.57 3.33 12.77
N GLU A 35 -11.08 2.36 13.54
CA GLU A 35 -10.41 1.08 13.79
C GLU A 35 -10.21 0.31 12.48
N THR A 36 -11.28 0.18 11.69
CA THR A 36 -11.24 -0.47 10.37
C THR A 36 -10.23 0.22 9.47
N LEU A 37 -10.25 1.55 9.43
CA LEU A 37 -9.33 2.34 8.63
C LEU A 37 -7.87 2.13 9.05
N CYS A 38 -7.58 2.15 10.36
CA CYS A 38 -6.26 1.89 10.89
C CYS A 38 -5.76 0.49 10.48
N THR A 39 -6.62 -0.53 10.46
CA THR A 39 -6.26 -1.88 9.99
C THR A 39 -5.81 -1.89 8.54
N TYR A 40 -6.52 -1.21 7.63
CA TYR A 40 -6.15 -1.14 6.21
C TYR A 40 -4.93 -0.25 5.94
N LEU A 41 -4.80 0.86 6.67
CA LEU A 41 -3.70 1.81 6.48
C LEU A 41 -2.40 1.34 7.11
N LYS A 42 -2.44 0.49 8.14
CA LYS A 42 -1.24 0.08 8.88
C LYS A 42 -0.17 -0.60 7.99
N PRO A 43 -0.49 -1.61 7.16
CA PRO A 43 0.51 -2.21 6.26
C PRO A 43 1.10 -1.20 5.28
N LEU A 44 0.28 -0.28 4.76
CA LEU A 44 0.72 0.76 3.84
C LEU A 44 1.67 1.75 4.51
N PHE A 45 1.35 2.15 5.73
CA PHE A 45 2.16 3.06 6.52
C PHE A 45 3.49 2.44 6.94
N GLU A 46 3.49 1.18 7.38
CA GLU A 46 4.70 0.44 7.73
C GLU A 46 5.64 0.30 6.52
N THR A 47 5.10 -0.11 5.37
CA THR A 47 5.90 -0.22 4.15
C THR A 47 6.38 1.15 3.66
N ALA A 48 5.55 2.20 3.69
CA ALA A 48 5.95 3.55 3.31
C ALA A 48 7.06 4.09 4.22
N ASN A 49 6.95 3.88 5.54
CA ASN A 49 7.99 4.27 6.49
C ASN A 49 9.31 3.57 6.21
N LEU A 50 9.27 2.28 5.90
CA LEU A 50 10.45 1.52 5.49
C LEU A 50 11.09 2.16 4.26
N LEU A 51 10.30 2.54 3.25
CA LEU A 51 10.78 3.21 2.03
C LEU A 51 11.38 4.60 2.29
N THR A 52 10.88 5.32 3.30
CA THR A 52 11.36 6.67 3.66
C THR A 52 12.44 6.67 4.73
N ALA A 53 12.77 5.52 5.32
CA ALA A 53 13.78 5.41 6.36
C ALA A 53 15.15 5.83 5.81
N PRO A 54 16.02 6.45 6.64
CA PRO A 54 17.36 6.90 6.23
C PRO A 54 18.33 5.74 5.94
N THR A 55 17.84 4.50 5.89
CA THR A 55 18.59 3.31 5.52
C THR A 55 18.73 3.19 4.00
N VAL A 56 19.92 2.82 3.53
CA VAL A 56 20.14 2.50 2.11
C VAL A 56 19.35 1.24 1.75
N LEU A 57 18.21 1.41 1.10
CA LEU A 57 17.45 0.31 0.52
C LEU A 57 18.11 -0.14 -0.78
N THR A 58 18.30 -1.45 -0.93
CA THR A 58 18.63 -2.01 -2.24
C THR A 58 17.43 -1.87 -3.17
N THR A 59 17.66 -1.73 -4.48
CA THR A 59 16.58 -1.62 -5.46
C THR A 59 15.62 -2.80 -5.41
N ASN A 60 16.11 -3.99 -5.06
CA ASN A 60 15.26 -5.18 -4.89
C ASN A 60 14.30 -5.04 -3.71
N THR A 61 14.79 -4.57 -2.56
CA THR A 61 13.96 -4.34 -1.38
C THR A 61 12.93 -3.24 -1.67
N PHE A 62 13.35 -2.15 -2.30
CA PHE A 62 12.43 -1.08 -2.69
C PHE A 62 11.34 -1.59 -3.62
N PHE A 63 11.72 -2.31 -4.69
CA PHE A 63 10.76 -2.90 -5.63
C PHE A 63 9.80 -3.84 -4.89
N HIS A 64 10.34 -4.70 -4.01
CA HIS A 64 9.56 -5.67 -3.24
C HIS A 64 8.45 -5.00 -2.41
N GLU A 65 8.82 -3.96 -1.68
CA GLU A 65 7.88 -3.19 -0.87
C GLU A 65 6.89 -2.39 -1.71
N ALA A 66 7.34 -1.79 -2.81
CA ALA A 66 6.48 -0.99 -3.68
C ALA A 66 5.40 -1.82 -4.41
N TRP A 67 5.76 -2.99 -4.96
CA TRP A 67 4.77 -3.85 -5.63
C TRP A 67 3.77 -4.44 -4.64
N LYS A 68 4.20 -4.68 -3.39
CA LYS A 68 3.33 -5.13 -2.29
C LYS A 68 2.30 -4.06 -1.91
N ILE A 69 2.71 -2.78 -1.81
CA ILE A 69 1.76 -1.66 -1.64
C ILE A 69 0.72 -1.65 -2.76
N GLN A 70 1.15 -1.78 -4.02
CA GLN A 70 0.24 -1.81 -5.17
C GLN A 70 -0.78 -2.94 -5.06
N LEU A 71 -0.35 -4.13 -4.63
CA LEU A 71 -1.23 -5.28 -4.43
C LEU A 71 -2.25 -5.05 -3.31
N GLU A 72 -1.81 -4.57 -2.15
CA GLU A 72 -2.72 -4.33 -1.01
C GLU A 72 -3.72 -3.21 -1.30
N LEU A 73 -3.31 -2.15 -2.00
CA LEU A 73 -4.22 -1.12 -2.48
C LEU A 73 -5.25 -1.70 -3.47
N GLY A 74 -4.82 -2.57 -4.39
CA GLY A 74 -5.72 -3.26 -5.32
C GLY A 74 -6.78 -4.11 -4.62
N ARG A 75 -6.40 -4.83 -3.56
CA ARG A 75 -7.34 -5.61 -2.74
C ARG A 75 -8.30 -4.72 -1.97
N ALA A 76 -7.79 -3.65 -1.36
CA ALA A 76 -8.60 -2.76 -0.54
C ALA A 76 -9.62 -1.97 -1.36
N VAL A 77 -9.32 -1.63 -2.61
CA VAL A 77 -10.29 -1.04 -3.56
C VAL A 77 -11.43 -2.00 -3.86
N GLY A 78 -11.16 -3.31 -3.90
CA GLY A 78 -12.18 -4.35 -4.08
C GLY A 78 -12.93 -4.74 -2.81
N SER A 79 -12.74 -4.02 -1.70
CA SER A 79 -13.46 -4.26 -0.44
C SER A 79 -14.97 -4.08 -0.60
N GLU A 80 -15.76 -4.89 0.12
CA GLU A 80 -17.21 -4.76 0.19
C GLU A 80 -17.65 -3.49 0.95
N ASP A 81 -16.77 -2.94 1.79
CA ASP A 81 -17.02 -1.70 2.52
C ASP A 81 -16.84 -0.48 1.57
N PRO A 82 -17.92 0.28 1.27
CA PRO A 82 -17.85 1.42 0.36
C PRO A 82 -16.94 2.55 0.87
N PHE A 83 -16.84 2.71 2.19
CA PHE A 83 -15.97 3.71 2.81
C PHE A 83 -14.50 3.36 2.55
N ILE A 84 -14.12 2.10 2.80
CA ILE A 84 -12.75 1.63 2.55
C ILE A 84 -12.42 1.63 1.06
N SER A 85 -13.34 1.14 0.21
CA SER A 85 -13.16 1.13 -1.24
C SER A 85 -12.94 2.54 -1.80
N SER A 86 -13.77 3.51 -1.41
CA SER A 86 -13.65 4.90 -1.89
C SER A 86 -12.35 5.58 -1.44
N LEU A 87 -11.94 5.36 -0.19
CA LEU A 87 -10.71 5.95 0.34
C LEU A 87 -9.46 5.35 -0.32
N THR A 88 -9.41 4.02 -0.40
CA THR A 88 -8.26 3.29 -0.95
C THR A 88 -8.12 3.55 -2.45
N LYS A 89 -9.22 3.80 -3.17
CA LYS A 89 -9.19 4.20 -4.58
C LYS A 89 -8.42 5.50 -4.79
N SER A 90 -8.66 6.52 -3.96
CA SER A 90 -7.91 7.79 -4.03
C SER A 90 -6.41 7.59 -3.76
N MET A 91 -6.06 6.70 -2.82
CA MET A 91 -4.66 6.36 -2.53
C MET A 91 -4.01 5.58 -3.69
N GLN A 92 -4.74 4.63 -4.26
CA GLN A 92 -4.31 3.84 -5.41
C GLN A 92 -4.04 4.73 -6.62
N GLU A 93 -4.92 5.67 -6.95
CA GLU A 93 -4.73 6.59 -8.08
C GLU A 93 -3.46 7.44 -7.94
N LYS A 94 -3.15 7.89 -6.71
CA LYS A 94 -1.91 8.63 -6.44
C LYS A 94 -0.69 7.72 -6.57
N PHE A 95 -0.74 6.53 -5.99
CA PHE A 95 0.38 5.60 -6.04
C PHE A 95 0.65 5.11 -7.47
N ASP A 96 -0.39 4.81 -8.24
CA ASP A 96 -0.29 4.33 -9.62
C ASP A 96 0.43 5.33 -10.54
N LYS A 97 0.26 6.64 -10.32
CA LYS A 97 1.02 7.67 -11.04
C LYS A 97 2.52 7.55 -10.81
N TYR A 98 2.96 7.37 -9.57
CA TYR A 98 4.37 7.20 -9.25
C TYR A 98 4.88 5.85 -9.74
N TRP A 99 4.11 4.79 -9.52
CA TRP A 99 4.43 3.44 -9.94
C TRP A 99 4.67 3.36 -11.45
N LYS A 100 3.81 3.94 -12.28
CA LYS A 100 3.99 3.97 -13.75
C LYS A 100 5.28 4.64 -14.21
N ILE A 101 5.78 5.63 -13.45
CA ILE A 101 7.03 6.34 -13.78
C ILE A 101 8.25 5.47 -13.45
N CYS A 102 8.24 4.77 -12.31
CA CYS A 102 9.42 4.09 -11.80
C CYS A 102 9.43 2.56 -12.00
N CYS A 103 8.29 1.92 -12.23
CA CYS A 103 8.17 0.45 -12.21
C CYS A 103 9.10 -0.24 -13.21
N PHE A 104 9.24 0.31 -14.41
CA PHE A 104 10.11 -0.23 -15.45
C PHE A 104 11.59 -0.17 -15.06
N ILE A 105 12.05 0.98 -14.57
CA ILE A 105 13.45 1.17 -14.16
C ILE A 105 13.79 0.26 -12.98
N LEU A 106 12.88 0.17 -12.01
CA LEU A 106 13.04 -0.71 -10.84
C LEU A 106 13.06 -2.18 -11.26
N ALA A 107 12.18 -2.60 -12.18
CA ALA A 107 12.15 -3.97 -12.69
C ALA A 107 13.46 -4.34 -13.42
N ILE A 108 13.99 -3.46 -14.26
CA ILE A 108 15.28 -3.67 -14.94
C ILE A 108 16.40 -3.79 -13.91
N ALA A 109 16.46 -2.88 -12.94
CA ALA A 109 17.48 -2.91 -11.89
C ALA A 109 17.43 -4.20 -11.04
N VAL A 110 16.23 -4.71 -10.74
CA VAL A 110 16.04 -6.00 -10.05
C VAL A 110 16.56 -7.17 -10.88
N VAL A 111 16.29 -7.17 -12.18
CA VAL A 111 16.75 -8.23 -13.10
C VAL A 111 18.26 -8.18 -13.34
N MET A 112 18.86 -6.98 -13.27
CA MET A 112 20.30 -6.80 -13.37
C MET A 112 21.06 -7.21 -12.11
N ASP A 113 20.40 -7.31 -10.95
CA ASP A 113 21.05 -7.78 -9.72
C ASP A 113 21.30 -9.29 -9.81
N PRO A 114 22.56 -9.78 -9.79
CA PRO A 114 22.86 -11.20 -9.95
C PRO A 114 22.24 -12.12 -8.89
N ARG A 115 21.86 -11.54 -7.73
CA ARG A 115 21.26 -12.28 -6.61
C ARG A 115 19.78 -12.53 -6.83
N PHE A 116 19.12 -11.69 -7.64
CA PHE A 116 17.69 -11.78 -7.90
C PHE A 116 17.46 -12.18 -9.35
N LYS A 117 16.50 -13.08 -9.54
CA LYS A 117 16.17 -13.59 -10.87
C LYS A 117 14.88 -12.94 -11.34
N MET A 118 14.71 -12.92 -12.66
CA MET A 118 13.49 -12.59 -13.39
C MET A 118 12.18 -13.00 -12.71
N LYS A 119 12.21 -14.14 -12.01
CA LYS A 119 11.10 -14.70 -11.22
C LYS A 119 10.43 -13.70 -10.27
N LEU A 120 11.17 -12.79 -9.64
CA LEU A 120 10.57 -11.81 -8.73
C LEU A 120 9.67 -10.83 -9.50
N VAL A 121 10.16 -10.29 -10.61
CA VAL A 121 9.40 -9.34 -11.45
C VAL A 121 8.20 -10.04 -12.10
N GLU A 122 8.39 -11.25 -12.62
CA GLU A 122 7.30 -12.07 -13.19
C GLU A 122 6.20 -12.34 -12.16
N PHE A 123 6.58 -12.78 -10.96
CA PHE A 123 5.64 -13.03 -9.88
C PHE A 123 4.89 -11.77 -9.49
N SER A 124 5.60 -10.66 -9.23
CA SER A 124 4.98 -9.39 -8.85
C SER A 124 3.99 -8.89 -9.91
N PHE A 125 4.38 -8.91 -11.20
CA PHE A 125 3.51 -8.43 -12.27
C PHE A 125 2.31 -9.35 -12.50
N SER A 126 2.46 -10.67 -12.34
CA SER A 126 1.34 -11.61 -12.40
C SER A 126 0.27 -11.31 -11.35
N LYS A 127 0.67 -10.81 -10.17
CA LYS A 127 -0.24 -10.47 -9.08
C LYS A 127 -0.89 -9.09 -9.25
N ILE A 128 -0.21 -8.14 -9.88
CA ILE A 128 -0.72 -6.78 -10.07
C ILE A 128 -1.61 -6.68 -11.31
N TYR A 129 -1.22 -7.32 -12.42
CA TYR A 129 -1.83 -7.12 -13.74
C TYR A 129 -2.57 -8.35 -14.27
N ASN A 130 -2.61 -9.47 -13.54
CA ASN A 130 -3.24 -10.73 -13.95
C ASN A 130 -2.88 -11.12 -15.40
N GLU A 131 -3.84 -11.10 -16.33
CA GLU A 131 -3.67 -11.53 -17.74
C GLU A 131 -2.73 -10.63 -18.55
N GLU A 132 -2.63 -9.33 -18.22
CA GLU A 132 -1.76 -8.39 -18.92
C GLU A 132 -0.29 -8.48 -18.47
N ALA A 133 0.00 -9.24 -17.40
CA ALA A 133 1.34 -9.39 -16.86
C ALA A 133 2.36 -9.84 -17.92
N THR A 134 1.96 -10.72 -18.82
CA THR A 134 2.83 -11.22 -19.90
C THR A 134 3.21 -10.12 -20.89
N THR A 135 2.34 -9.13 -21.11
CA THR A 135 2.62 -7.99 -21.99
C THR A 135 3.59 -7.02 -21.31
N TYR A 136 3.38 -6.71 -20.03
CA TYR A 136 4.28 -5.82 -19.27
C TYR A 136 5.67 -6.41 -19.10
N VAL A 137 5.80 -7.71 -18.81
CA VAL A 137 7.09 -8.41 -18.75
C VAL A 137 7.80 -8.41 -20.12
N LYS A 138 7.04 -8.55 -21.22
CA LYS A 138 7.63 -8.52 -22.57
C LYS A 138 8.09 -7.13 -23.02
N ILE A 139 7.42 -6.07 -22.55
CA ILE A 139 7.75 -4.67 -22.87
C ILE A 139 8.90 -4.16 -22.00
N SER A 140 8.93 -4.54 -20.73
CA SER A 140 9.92 -4.05 -19.77
C SER A 140 11.31 -4.66 -19.95
N LEU A 141 11.44 -5.77 -20.70
CA LEU A 141 12.65 -6.57 -20.73
C LEU A 141 13.20 -6.77 -22.15
N PRO A 142 14.48 -6.39 -22.39
CA PRO A 142 15.18 -6.75 -23.62
C PRO A 142 15.17 -8.26 -23.84
N CYS A 143 15.15 -8.69 -25.10
CA CYS A 143 15.10 -10.11 -25.48
C CYS A 143 16.19 -10.99 -24.82
N THR A 144 17.28 -10.40 -24.32
CA THR A 144 18.38 -11.09 -23.62
C THR A 144 18.04 -11.59 -22.22
N PHE A 145 16.98 -11.11 -21.59
CA PHE A 145 16.61 -11.49 -20.20
C PHE A 145 15.38 -12.39 -20.11
N ARG A 146 14.77 -12.77 -21.24
CA ARG A 146 13.59 -13.63 -21.27
C ARG A 146 14.00 -15.09 -21.00
N PRO A 147 13.36 -15.82 -20.07
CA PRO A 147 13.66 -17.23 -19.89
C PRO A 147 13.23 -18.00 -21.16
N THR A 148 14.09 -18.89 -21.63
CA THR A 148 13.82 -19.87 -22.70
C THR A 148 12.73 -20.85 -22.29
#